data_AF-A0A4R0R9A8-F1
#
_entry.id   AF-A0A4R0R9A8-F1
#
_cell.length_a   1.000
_cell.length_b   1.000
_cell.length_c   1.000
_cell.angle_alpha   90.00
_cell.angle_beta   90.00
_cell.angle_gamma   90.00
#
_symmetry.space_group_name_H-M   'P 1'
#
loop_
_entity.id
_entity.type
_entity.pdbx_description
1 polymer ?
#
loop_
_entity_poly.entity_id
_entity_poly.type
_entity_poly.pdbx_seq_one_letter_code
_entity_poly.pdbx_strand_id
1 'polypeptide(L)'
;MRVEHPDLLPIPSRTSLIEIVDGASRNGQVASLDWWLYSGIPLEYTEAALETASARNQLDVLQWWKDRAEERQVQLKIGRVMDMASTSGNVEVLEWWLRSQLDFKYDRQAMHHASCHGKVDVLQWWQSSNLQLIFDADCLIGATKHNRPEVLEWWDKSSLPIQYRMCDIEEALEDAIGGGEAARAWWTKKGVDFNANDTEWMKSRDLN
;
A
#
# COMPACT_ATOMS: atom_id res chain seq x y z
N MET A 1 12.87 -11.91 -55.84
CA MET A 1 12.30 -10.66 -55.31
C MET A 1 12.27 -10.79 -53.81
N ARG A 2 13.20 -10.15 -53.10
CA ARG A 2 13.07 -9.99 -51.65
C ARG A 2 11.93 -9.01 -51.45
N VAL A 3 10.87 -9.45 -50.77
CA VAL A 3 9.84 -8.54 -50.28
C VAL A 3 10.56 -7.71 -49.22
N GLU A 4 10.97 -6.51 -49.62
CA GLU A 4 11.27 -5.45 -48.67
C GLU A 4 9.98 -5.29 -47.86
N HIS A 5 10.08 -5.36 -46.53
CA HIS A 5 9.03 -4.91 -45.63
C HIS A 5 9.35 -3.47 -45.25
N PRO A 6 9.06 -2.46 -46.09
CA PRO A 6 9.05 -1.08 -45.64
C PRO A 6 7.78 -0.92 -44.81
N ASP A 7 7.96 -0.89 -43.50
CA ASP A 7 7.20 -0.09 -42.54
C ASP A 7 7.57 -0.60 -41.15
N LEU A 8 8.79 -0.22 -40.72
CA LEU A 8 9.07 -0.20 -39.29
C LEU A 8 8.03 0.72 -38.68
N LEU A 9 7.07 0.14 -37.94
CA LEU A 9 6.13 0.93 -37.15
C LEU A 9 6.94 1.97 -36.38
N PRO A 10 6.51 3.26 -36.41
CA PRO A 10 7.25 4.30 -35.72
C PRO A 10 7.40 3.89 -34.26
N ILE A 11 8.62 4.04 -33.73
CA ILE A 11 8.88 3.74 -32.32
C ILE A 11 7.86 4.56 -31.50
N PRO A 12 7.08 3.91 -30.62
CA PRO A 12 6.09 4.61 -29.82
C PRO A 12 6.71 5.75 -29.02
N SER A 13 5.91 6.77 -28.72
CA SER A 13 6.37 7.86 -27.86
C SER A 13 6.86 7.32 -26.51
N ARG A 14 7.82 8.03 -25.88
CA ARG A 14 8.33 7.65 -24.55
C ARG A 14 7.20 7.44 -23.53
N THR A 15 6.20 8.31 -23.52
CA THR A 15 5.04 8.20 -22.63
C THR A 15 4.27 6.91 -22.88
N SER A 16 4.05 6.56 -24.16
CA SER A 16 3.38 5.31 -24.52
C SER A 16 4.19 4.08 -24.08
N LEU A 17 5.53 4.12 -24.18
CA LEU A 17 6.38 3.03 -23.70
C LEU A 17 6.24 2.83 -22.18
N ILE A 18 6.27 3.92 -21.40
CA ILE A 18 6.07 3.88 -19.95
C ILE A 18 4.72 3.25 -19.61
N GLU A 19 3.63 3.72 -20.23
CA GLU A 19 2.28 3.22 -19.98
C GLU A 19 2.14 1.72 -20.29
N ILE A 20 2.82 1.23 -21.33
CA ILE A 20 2.80 -0.19 -21.71
C ILE A 20 3.56 -1.03 -20.68
N VAL A 21 4.77 -0.63 -20.27
CA VAL A 21 5.60 -1.42 -19.34
C VAL A 21 5.02 -1.38 -17.91
N ASP A 22 4.55 -0.21 -17.46
CA ASP A 22 3.87 -0.06 -16.17
C ASP A 22 2.54 -0.85 -16.19
N GLY A 23 1.80 -0.79 -17.29
CA GLY A 23 0.56 -1.54 -17.49
C GLY A 23 0.75 -3.06 -17.54
N ALA A 24 1.82 -3.54 -18.20
CA ALA A 24 2.20 -4.95 -18.24
C ALA A 24 2.54 -5.44 -16.83
N SER A 25 3.29 -4.65 -16.06
CA SER A 25 3.64 -4.96 -14.68
C SER A 25 2.41 -5.05 -13.77
N ARG A 26 1.49 -4.09 -13.88
CA ARG A 26 0.21 -4.09 -13.15
C ARG A 26 -0.64 -5.33 -13.41
N ASN A 27 -0.60 -5.84 -14.64
CA ASN A 27 -1.48 -6.90 -15.13
C ASN A 27 -0.84 -8.31 -15.12
N GLY A 28 0.36 -8.47 -14.55
CA GLY A 28 1.01 -9.78 -14.46
C GLY A 28 1.63 -10.29 -15.76
N GLN A 29 1.87 -9.42 -16.74
CA GLN A 29 2.25 -9.82 -18.10
C GLN A 29 3.76 -10.03 -18.27
N VAL A 30 4.33 -11.03 -17.59
CA VAL A 30 5.77 -11.35 -17.66
C VAL A 30 6.25 -11.59 -19.09
N ALA A 31 5.49 -12.32 -19.91
CA ALA A 31 5.86 -12.57 -21.31
C ALA A 31 5.95 -11.28 -22.15
N SER A 32 5.10 -10.29 -21.87
CA SER A 32 5.15 -8.99 -22.55
C SER A 32 6.39 -8.20 -22.12
N LEU A 33 6.71 -8.21 -20.82
CA LEU A 33 7.91 -7.58 -20.27
C LEU A 33 9.19 -8.19 -20.85
N ASP A 34 9.23 -9.52 -20.93
CA ASP A 34 10.34 -10.27 -21.49
C ASP A 34 10.55 -9.95 -22.98
N TRP A 35 9.46 -9.98 -23.76
CA TRP A 35 9.50 -9.59 -25.17
C TRP A 35 10.02 -8.16 -25.33
N TRP A 36 9.54 -7.22 -24.50
CA TRP A 36 9.95 -5.81 -24.59
C TRP A 36 11.46 -5.64 -24.37
N LEU A 37 11.99 -6.32 -23.34
CA LEU A 37 13.42 -6.30 -23.02
C LEU A 37 14.31 -6.78 -24.19
N TYR A 38 13.85 -7.77 -24.95
CA TYR A 38 14.61 -8.33 -26.08
C TYR A 38 14.24 -7.77 -27.46
N SER A 39 13.24 -6.89 -27.54
CA SER A 39 12.75 -6.31 -28.81
C SER A 39 13.71 -5.30 -29.45
N GLY A 40 14.69 -4.80 -28.69
CA GLY A 40 15.55 -3.68 -29.09
C GLY A 40 14.90 -2.30 -28.92
N ILE A 41 13.64 -2.24 -28.45
CA ILE A 41 12.96 -1.01 -28.07
C ILE A 41 13.43 -0.60 -26.66
N PRO A 42 13.70 0.70 -26.39
CA PRO A 42 14.05 1.15 -25.05
C PRO A 42 13.00 0.77 -24.00
N LEU A 43 13.46 0.15 -22.91
CA LEU A 43 12.61 -0.19 -21.76
C LEU A 43 12.43 1.04 -20.86
N GLU A 44 11.35 1.79 -21.07
CA GLU A 44 10.97 2.95 -20.26
C GLU A 44 9.82 2.58 -19.32
N TYR A 45 9.93 2.96 -18.05
CA TYR A 45 8.95 2.67 -16.98
C TYR A 45 9.16 3.62 -15.81
N THR A 46 8.22 3.62 -14.87
CA THR A 46 8.33 4.41 -13.63
C THR A 46 8.29 3.51 -12.40
N GLU A 47 8.29 4.12 -11.21
CA GLU A 47 8.05 3.42 -9.95
C GLU A 47 6.69 2.69 -9.96
N ALA A 48 5.73 3.19 -10.76
CA ALA A 48 4.41 2.58 -10.91
C ALA A 48 4.46 1.11 -11.36
N ALA A 49 5.49 0.69 -12.10
CA ALA A 49 5.65 -0.72 -12.49
C ALA A 49 5.71 -1.65 -11.26
N LEU A 50 6.57 -1.35 -10.28
CA LEU A 50 6.75 -2.16 -9.08
C LEU A 50 5.68 -1.88 -8.03
N GLU A 51 5.27 -0.63 -7.88
CA GLU A 51 4.20 -0.20 -6.98
C GLU A 51 2.87 -0.89 -7.31
N THR A 52 2.46 -0.86 -8.59
CA THR A 52 1.18 -1.45 -8.99
C THR A 52 1.25 -2.98 -9.11
N ALA A 53 2.40 -3.55 -9.45
CA ALA A 53 2.62 -5.00 -9.33
C ALA A 53 2.46 -5.45 -7.86
N SER A 54 3.00 -4.67 -6.91
CA SER A 54 2.86 -4.93 -5.48
C SER A 54 1.42 -4.77 -4.99
N ALA A 55 0.69 -3.76 -5.48
CA ALA A 55 -0.73 -3.57 -5.19
C ALA A 55 -1.64 -4.66 -5.78
N ARG A 56 -1.24 -5.29 -6.90
CA ARG A 56 -2.04 -6.29 -7.63
C ARG A 56 -1.62 -7.74 -7.36
N ASN A 57 -0.80 -7.96 -6.34
CA ASN A 57 -0.28 -9.28 -5.97
C ASN A 57 0.46 -10.01 -7.12
N GLN A 58 1.21 -9.27 -7.94
CA GLN A 58 1.91 -9.81 -9.12
C GLN A 58 3.32 -10.31 -8.75
N LEU A 59 3.39 -11.37 -7.93
CA LEU A 59 4.68 -11.92 -7.46
C LEU A 59 5.61 -12.34 -8.60
N ASP A 60 5.09 -12.94 -9.67
CA ASP A 60 5.89 -13.36 -10.83
C ASP A 60 6.53 -12.17 -11.56
N VAL A 61 5.82 -11.03 -11.62
CA VAL A 61 6.35 -9.78 -12.19
C VAL A 61 7.43 -9.19 -11.28
N LEU A 62 7.22 -9.17 -9.96
CA LEU A 62 8.22 -8.71 -9.01
C LEU A 62 9.49 -9.57 -9.08
N GLN A 63 9.32 -10.89 -9.19
CA GLN A 63 10.43 -11.82 -9.40
C GLN A 63 11.14 -11.56 -10.72
N TRP A 64 10.41 -11.37 -11.82
CA TRP A 64 11.01 -11.02 -13.11
C TRP A 64 11.86 -9.75 -13.01
N TRP A 65 11.33 -8.68 -12.44
CA TRP A 65 12.09 -7.43 -12.26
C TRP A 65 13.35 -7.64 -11.44
N LYS A 66 13.26 -8.40 -10.34
CA LYS A 66 14.41 -8.74 -9.49
C LYS A 66 15.48 -9.50 -10.28
N ASP A 67 15.11 -10.58 -10.98
CA ASP A 67 16.04 -11.41 -11.74
C ASP A 67 16.75 -10.57 -12.81
N ARG A 68 16.01 -9.73 -13.56
CA ARG A 68 16.59 -8.85 -14.57
C ARG A 68 17.54 -7.81 -13.98
N ALA A 69 17.29 -7.35 -12.76
CA ALA A 69 18.16 -6.40 -12.08
C ALA A 69 19.46 -7.06 -11.59
N GLU A 70 19.39 -8.28 -11.08
CA GLU A 70 20.56 -9.08 -10.68
C GLU A 70 21.44 -9.42 -11.90
N GLU A 71 20.82 -9.70 -13.05
CA GLU A 71 21.49 -9.87 -14.35
C GLU A 71 22.02 -8.55 -14.94
N ARG A 72 21.82 -7.42 -14.25
CA ARG A 72 22.22 -6.05 -14.66
C ARG A 72 21.60 -5.61 -15.99
N GLN A 73 20.45 -6.17 -16.36
CA GLN A 73 19.71 -5.78 -17.56
C GLN A 73 18.82 -4.57 -17.32
N VAL A 74 18.35 -4.38 -16.08
CA VAL A 74 17.46 -3.27 -15.69
C VAL A 74 17.90 -2.65 -14.37
N GLN A 75 17.53 -1.37 -14.15
CA GLN A 75 17.73 -0.69 -12.87
C GLN A 75 16.39 -0.53 -12.16
N LEU A 76 16.22 -1.10 -10.97
CA LEU A 76 14.95 -1.03 -10.26
C LEU A 76 14.57 0.39 -9.85
N LYS A 77 13.30 0.72 -10.02
CA LYS A 77 12.65 1.95 -9.52
C LYS A 77 11.61 1.55 -8.48
N ILE A 78 12.06 1.30 -7.24
CA ILE A 78 11.26 0.59 -6.23
C ILE A 78 10.04 1.39 -5.76
N GLY A 79 10.13 2.72 -5.57
CA GLY A 79 8.98 3.51 -5.11
C GLY A 79 8.39 3.08 -3.76
N ARG A 80 7.09 3.32 -3.57
CA ARG A 80 6.30 3.05 -2.34
C ARG A 80 5.67 1.65 -2.33
N VAL A 81 6.44 0.62 -2.65
CA VAL A 81 5.93 -0.77 -2.77
C VAL A 81 5.28 -1.31 -1.50
N MET A 82 5.84 -1.01 -0.33
CA MET A 82 5.31 -1.46 0.96
C MET A 82 3.97 -0.80 1.29
N ASP A 83 3.84 0.50 1.01
CA ASP A 83 2.59 1.25 1.21
C ASP A 83 1.49 0.70 0.29
N MET A 84 1.83 0.42 -0.98
CA MET A 84 0.89 -0.09 -1.98
C MET A 84 0.40 -1.51 -1.67
N ALA A 85 1.32 -2.40 -1.25
CA ALA A 85 0.96 -3.74 -0.82
C ALA A 85 0.10 -3.71 0.46
N SER A 86 0.43 -2.83 1.41
CA SER A 86 -0.32 -2.67 2.67
C SER A 86 -1.74 -2.15 2.43
N THR A 87 -1.88 -1.16 1.53
CA THR A 87 -3.18 -0.62 1.12
C THR A 87 -4.07 -1.70 0.50
N SER A 88 -3.48 -2.59 -0.31
CA SER A 88 -4.21 -3.60 -1.06
C SER A 88 -4.56 -4.84 -0.24
N GLY A 89 -3.84 -5.10 0.86
CA GLY A 89 -4.00 -6.31 1.67
C GLY A 89 -3.10 -7.48 1.24
N ASN A 90 -2.00 -7.21 0.52
CA ASN A 90 -1.20 -8.28 -0.09
C ASN A 90 -0.05 -8.70 0.84
N VAL A 91 -0.38 -9.49 1.86
CA VAL A 91 0.60 -10.00 2.84
C VAL A 91 1.72 -10.81 2.17
N GLU A 92 1.40 -11.60 1.13
CA GLU A 92 2.41 -12.39 0.40
C GLU A 92 3.46 -11.52 -0.30
N VAL A 93 3.05 -10.37 -0.86
CA VAL A 93 3.95 -9.39 -1.46
C VAL A 93 4.82 -8.71 -0.41
N LEU A 94 4.24 -8.34 0.75
CA LEU A 94 5.02 -7.76 1.85
C LEU A 94 6.11 -8.73 2.33
N GLU A 95 5.76 -10.00 2.48
CA GLU A 95 6.71 -11.07 2.82
C GLU A 95 7.77 -11.26 1.72
N TRP A 96 7.38 -11.22 0.44
CA TRP A 96 8.31 -11.31 -0.67
C TRP A 96 9.32 -10.15 -0.64
N TRP A 97 8.86 -8.91 -0.45
CA TRP A 97 9.74 -7.74 -0.36
C TRP A 97 10.73 -7.88 0.81
N LEU A 98 10.25 -8.28 1.98
CA LEU A 98 11.09 -8.52 3.15
C LEU A 98 12.20 -9.55 2.89
N ARG A 99 11.90 -10.62 2.13
CA ARG A 99 12.86 -11.68 1.78
C ARG A 99 13.69 -11.39 0.52
N SER A 100 13.31 -10.39 -0.27
CA SER A 100 13.88 -10.15 -1.60
C SER A 100 15.34 -9.71 -1.56
N GLN A 101 15.82 -9.16 -0.42
CA GLN A 101 17.11 -8.48 -0.25
C GLN A 101 17.25 -7.18 -1.06
N LEU A 102 16.13 -6.67 -1.59
CA LEU A 102 16.08 -5.36 -2.24
C LEU A 102 15.93 -4.26 -1.19
N ASP A 103 16.54 -3.10 -1.44
CA ASP A 103 16.41 -1.93 -0.57
C ASP A 103 15.04 -1.26 -0.78
N PHE A 104 14.07 -1.58 0.08
CA PHE A 104 12.74 -0.97 0.07
C PHE A 104 12.58 0.03 1.21
N LYS A 105 11.69 1.01 1.01
CA LYS A 105 11.33 2.01 2.01
C LYS A 105 9.86 1.89 2.38
N TYR A 106 9.56 2.29 3.60
CA TYR A 106 8.21 2.42 4.11
C TYR A 106 8.18 3.56 5.13
N ASP A 107 7.00 4.14 5.32
CA ASP A 107 6.75 5.16 6.33
C ASP A 107 5.40 4.88 7.02
N ARG A 108 4.91 5.84 7.82
CA ARG A 108 3.64 5.71 8.54
C ARG A 108 2.43 5.42 7.64
N GLN A 109 2.52 5.74 6.34
CA GLN A 109 1.43 5.52 5.38
C GLN A 109 1.08 4.04 5.22
N ALA A 110 2.03 3.12 5.41
CA ALA A 110 1.74 1.69 5.34
C ALA A 110 0.70 1.25 6.39
N MET A 111 0.91 1.62 7.66
CA MET A 111 -0.01 1.31 8.77
C MET A 111 -1.32 2.11 8.67
N HIS A 112 -1.23 3.39 8.28
CA HIS A 112 -2.38 4.25 8.08
C HIS A 112 -3.31 3.69 6.99
N HIS A 113 -2.80 3.39 5.79
CA HIS A 113 -3.62 2.88 4.70
C HIS A 113 -4.17 1.48 4.99
N ALA A 114 -3.41 0.59 5.63
CA ALA A 114 -3.92 -0.69 6.09
C ALA A 114 -5.11 -0.50 7.05
N SER A 115 -5.02 0.51 7.94
CA SER A 115 -6.09 0.85 8.88
C SER A 115 -7.34 1.39 8.17
N CYS A 116 -7.19 2.31 7.20
CA CYS A 116 -8.32 2.84 6.41
C CYS A 116 -9.06 1.75 5.61
N HIS A 117 -8.32 0.78 5.08
CA HIS A 117 -8.85 -0.24 4.17
C HIS A 117 -9.26 -1.53 4.89
N GLY A 118 -9.26 -1.57 6.22
CA GLY A 118 -9.71 -2.73 7.00
C GLY A 118 -8.75 -3.93 6.95
N LYS A 119 -7.45 -3.72 6.68
CA LYS A 119 -6.47 -4.77 6.42
C LYS A 119 -5.82 -5.28 7.71
N VAL A 120 -6.61 -5.96 8.54
CA VAL A 120 -6.17 -6.50 9.84
C VAL A 120 -5.03 -7.52 9.68
N ASP A 121 -5.08 -8.32 8.62
CA ASP A 121 -4.03 -9.28 8.25
C ASP A 121 -2.68 -8.62 7.96
N VAL A 122 -2.69 -7.49 7.24
CA VAL A 122 -1.51 -6.66 7.00
C VAL A 122 -0.97 -6.06 8.30
N LEU A 123 -1.84 -5.52 9.16
CA LEU A 123 -1.44 -4.96 10.46
C LEU A 123 -0.78 -6.04 11.33
N GLN A 124 -1.35 -7.25 11.35
CA GLN A 124 -0.78 -8.39 12.05
C GLN A 124 0.57 -8.82 11.44
N TRP A 125 0.69 -8.82 10.11
CA TRP A 125 1.97 -9.08 9.44
C TRP A 125 3.04 -8.07 9.88
N TRP A 126 2.73 -6.76 9.83
CA TRP A 126 3.65 -5.71 10.27
C TRP A 126 4.11 -5.92 11.72
N GLN A 127 3.20 -6.27 12.63
CA GLN A 127 3.56 -6.54 14.03
C GLN A 127 4.48 -7.76 14.19
N SER A 128 4.39 -8.74 13.28
CA SER A 128 5.17 -9.98 13.33
C SER A 128 6.45 -9.98 12.48
N SER A 129 6.63 -8.99 11.59
CA SER A 129 7.69 -8.99 10.57
C SER A 129 9.08 -8.61 11.09
N ASN A 130 9.19 -8.23 12.37
CA ASN A 130 10.38 -7.64 12.99
C ASN A 130 10.86 -6.32 12.34
N LEU A 131 10.05 -5.71 11.47
CA LEU A 131 10.28 -4.35 10.98
C LEU A 131 9.94 -3.34 12.08
N GLN A 132 10.52 -2.15 12.00
CA GLN A 132 10.15 -1.06 12.88
C GLN A 132 8.69 -0.65 12.59
N LEU A 133 7.84 -0.64 13.60
CA LEU A 133 6.49 -0.12 13.45
C LEU A 133 6.50 1.41 13.48
N ILE A 134 6.00 2.04 12.42
CA ILE A 134 5.85 3.49 12.31
C ILE A 134 4.36 3.80 12.16
N PHE A 135 3.78 4.45 13.17
CA PHE A 135 2.35 4.78 13.21
C PHE A 135 2.10 5.98 14.13
N ASP A 136 0.92 6.58 14.00
CA ASP A 136 0.40 7.68 14.81
C ASP A 136 -1.14 7.60 14.90
N ALA A 137 -1.75 8.62 15.50
CA ALA A 137 -3.20 8.71 15.70
C ALA A 137 -4.01 8.63 14.39
N ASP A 138 -3.39 8.96 13.23
CA ASP A 138 -4.05 8.89 11.92
C ASP A 138 -4.54 7.48 11.62
N CYS A 139 -3.91 6.43 12.18
CA CYS A 139 -4.40 5.06 12.02
C CYS A 139 -5.80 4.86 12.62
N LEU A 140 -6.06 5.45 13.78
CA LEU A 140 -7.38 5.38 14.44
C LEU A 140 -8.40 6.30 13.79
N ILE A 141 -7.97 7.49 13.37
CA ILE A 141 -8.79 8.45 12.62
C ILE A 141 -9.24 7.81 11.30
N GLY A 142 -8.31 7.24 10.54
CA GLY A 142 -8.57 6.55 9.28
C GLY A 142 -9.50 5.35 9.45
N ALA A 143 -9.23 4.47 10.43
CA ALA A 143 -10.11 3.35 10.74
C ALA A 143 -11.54 3.82 11.11
N THR A 144 -11.65 4.92 11.84
CA THR A 144 -12.94 5.50 12.24
C THR A 144 -13.70 6.09 11.04
N LYS A 145 -13.03 6.94 10.25
CA LYS A 145 -13.59 7.59 9.05
C LYS A 145 -14.05 6.60 8.00
N HIS A 146 -13.40 5.44 7.90
CA HIS A 146 -13.76 4.39 6.96
C HIS A 146 -14.61 3.26 7.58
N ASN A 147 -15.15 3.47 8.79
CA ASN A 147 -16.03 2.52 9.47
C ASN A 147 -15.42 1.11 9.62
N ARG A 148 -14.21 1.02 10.16
CA ARG A 148 -13.41 -0.22 10.34
C ARG A 148 -13.31 -0.62 11.82
N PRO A 149 -14.40 -1.06 12.47
CA PRO A 149 -14.35 -1.49 13.87
C PRO A 149 -13.40 -2.68 14.11
N GLU A 150 -13.20 -3.55 13.12
CA GLU A 150 -12.25 -4.66 13.18
C GLU A 150 -10.79 -4.20 13.32
N VAL A 151 -10.44 -3.06 12.73
CA VAL A 151 -9.11 -2.45 12.86
C VAL A 151 -8.96 -1.77 14.22
N LEU A 152 -10.00 -1.07 14.68
CA LEU A 152 -10.00 -0.46 16.03
C LEU A 152 -9.82 -1.54 17.11
N GLU A 153 -10.52 -2.65 16.99
CA GLU A 153 -10.38 -3.82 17.87
C GLU A 153 -8.97 -4.44 17.79
N TRP A 154 -8.35 -4.45 16.60
CA TRP A 154 -6.97 -4.93 16.46
C TRP A 154 -5.99 -3.99 17.17
N TRP A 155 -6.10 -2.67 16.96
CA TRP A 155 -5.27 -1.69 17.65
C TRP A 155 -5.43 -1.81 19.17
N ASP A 156 -6.66 -2.01 19.64
CA ASP A 156 -6.99 -2.22 21.05
C ASP A 156 -6.25 -3.42 21.68
N LYS A 157 -6.17 -4.52 20.92
CA LYS A 157 -5.53 -5.77 21.37
C LYS A 157 -4.03 -5.82 21.11
N SER A 158 -3.53 -4.97 20.21
CA SER A 158 -2.14 -5.01 19.77
C SER A 158 -1.14 -4.69 20.88
N SER A 159 -1.58 -4.07 21.98
CA SER A 159 -0.72 -3.54 23.05
C SER A 159 0.28 -2.47 22.56
N LEU A 160 0.06 -1.91 21.36
CA LEU A 160 0.85 -0.80 20.84
C LEU A 160 0.42 0.50 21.55
N PRO A 161 1.37 1.38 21.94
CA PRO A 161 1.07 2.62 22.65
C PRO A 161 0.58 3.69 21.66
N ILE A 162 -0.64 3.51 21.16
CA ILE A 162 -1.28 4.47 20.26
C ILE A 162 -2.18 5.41 21.05
N GLN A 163 -2.04 6.70 20.76
CA GLN A 163 -2.80 7.77 21.38
C GLN A 163 -3.81 8.37 20.42
N TYR A 164 -4.92 8.87 20.97
CA TYR A 164 -5.94 9.60 20.22
C TYR A 164 -6.47 10.78 21.03
N ARG A 165 -7.05 11.76 20.33
CA ARG A 165 -7.86 12.83 20.94
C ARG A 165 -9.31 12.59 20.58
N MET A 166 -10.22 12.91 21.50
CA MET A 166 -11.65 12.70 21.24
C MET A 166 -12.15 13.59 20.11
N CYS A 167 -11.65 14.82 20.00
CA CYS A 167 -12.01 15.72 18.90
C CYS A 167 -11.70 15.13 17.52
N ASP A 168 -10.55 14.46 17.37
CA ASP A 168 -10.14 13.87 16.09
C ASP A 168 -11.01 12.68 15.71
N ILE A 169 -11.43 11.90 16.72
CA ILE A 169 -12.34 10.77 16.52
C ILE A 169 -13.76 11.25 16.18
N GLU A 170 -14.23 12.31 16.84
CA GLU A 170 -15.55 12.87 16.52
C GLU A 170 -15.56 13.49 15.12
N GLU A 171 -14.54 14.28 14.77
CA GLU A 171 -14.36 14.81 13.42
C GLU A 171 -14.36 13.67 12.39
N ALA A 172 -13.61 12.59 12.65
CA ALA A 172 -13.59 11.42 11.78
C ALA A 172 -14.97 10.73 11.64
N LEU A 173 -15.79 10.72 12.68
CA LEU A 173 -17.14 10.16 12.66
C LEU A 173 -18.15 11.05 11.91
N GLU A 174 -18.01 12.36 11.99
CA GLU A 174 -18.79 13.33 11.19
C GLU A 174 -18.45 13.23 9.70
N ASP A 175 -17.17 13.03 9.41
CA ASP A 175 -16.60 12.87 8.07
C ASP A 175 -16.70 11.43 7.51
N ALA A 176 -17.40 10.53 8.20
CA ALA A 176 -17.37 9.11 7.90
C ALA A 176 -17.89 8.80 6.49
N ILE A 177 -17.09 8.05 5.73
CA ILE A 177 -17.39 7.68 4.34
C ILE A 177 -18.21 6.39 4.34
N GLY A 178 -19.49 6.50 3.97
CA GLY A 178 -20.37 5.32 3.82
C GLY A 178 -21.08 4.87 5.10
N GLY A 179 -21.22 5.78 6.10
CA GLY A 179 -21.85 5.50 7.39
C GLY A 179 -20.82 5.02 8.41
N GLY A 180 -20.66 5.75 9.52
CA GLY A 180 -19.68 5.50 10.59
C GLY A 180 -20.26 4.76 11.80
N GLU A 181 -21.42 4.11 11.67
CA GLU A 181 -22.20 3.61 12.80
C GLU A 181 -21.48 2.48 13.56
N ALA A 182 -20.74 1.62 12.85
CA ALA A 182 -20.06 0.49 13.49
C ALA A 182 -18.82 0.96 14.26
N ALA A 183 -18.05 1.89 13.69
CA ALA A 183 -16.96 2.57 14.39
C ALA A 183 -17.48 3.39 15.59
N ARG A 184 -18.58 4.14 15.43
CA ARG A 184 -19.21 4.87 16.53
C ARG A 184 -19.64 3.92 17.65
N ALA A 185 -20.31 2.82 17.32
CA ALA A 185 -20.72 1.81 18.29
C ALA A 185 -19.52 1.19 19.02
N TRP A 186 -18.41 0.98 18.32
CA TRP A 186 -17.16 0.50 18.92
C TRP A 186 -16.61 1.52 19.94
N TRP A 187 -16.49 2.79 19.54
CA TRP A 187 -16.02 3.87 20.43
C TRP A 187 -16.93 4.09 21.65
N THR A 188 -18.25 4.04 21.47
CA THR A 188 -19.21 4.08 22.58
C THR A 188 -19.02 2.90 23.54
N LYS A 189 -18.82 1.68 23.01
CA LYS A 189 -18.54 0.49 23.82
C LYS A 189 -17.21 0.60 24.58
N LYS A 190 -16.21 1.24 23.97
CA LYS A 190 -14.92 1.53 24.61
C LYS A 190 -15.03 2.58 25.74
N GLY A 191 -16.16 3.28 25.83
CA GLY A 191 -16.44 4.27 26.88
C GLY A 191 -16.13 5.71 26.48
N VAL A 192 -16.03 6.00 25.17
CA VAL A 192 -15.93 7.38 24.69
C VAL A 192 -17.29 8.05 24.80
N ASP A 193 -17.36 9.12 25.60
CA ASP A 193 -18.56 9.94 25.78
C ASP A 193 -18.52 11.16 24.86
N PHE A 194 -19.32 11.13 23.81
CA PHE A 194 -19.45 12.22 22.83
C PHE A 194 -20.23 13.45 23.35
N ASN A 195 -20.70 13.44 24.61
CA ASN A 195 -21.33 14.61 25.25
C ASN A 195 -20.43 15.31 26.28
N ALA A 196 -19.14 14.93 26.38
CA ALA A 196 -18.19 15.51 27.32
C ALA A 196 -17.87 16.99 26.99
N ASN A 197 -17.29 17.73 27.95
CA ASN A 197 -16.94 19.14 27.79
C ASN A 197 -15.71 19.38 26.87
N ASP A 198 -15.61 20.56 26.26
CA ASP A 198 -14.57 20.93 25.28
C ASP A 198 -13.13 20.76 25.77
N THR A 199 -12.88 20.86 27.08
CA THR A 199 -11.52 20.77 27.65
C THR A 199 -11.02 19.33 27.73
N GLU A 200 -11.92 18.37 27.90
CA GLU A 200 -11.60 16.94 27.87
C GLU A 200 -11.36 16.43 26.45
N TRP A 201 -11.88 17.14 25.43
CA TRP A 201 -11.82 16.71 24.04
C TRP A 201 -10.43 16.85 23.40
N MET A 202 -9.64 17.84 23.84
CA MET A 202 -8.31 18.12 23.30
C MET A 202 -7.19 17.29 23.94
N LYS A 203 -7.48 16.56 25.02
CA LYS A 203 -6.47 15.76 25.73
C LYS A 203 -6.19 14.46 24.99
N SER A 204 -4.91 14.16 24.80
CA SER A 204 -4.47 12.86 24.30
C SER A 204 -4.76 11.76 25.32
N ARG A 205 -5.25 10.62 24.85
CA ARG A 205 -5.58 9.42 25.63
C ARG A 205 -4.92 8.21 24.97
N ASP A 206 -4.39 7.29 25.78
CA ASP A 206 -3.93 5.99 25.29
C ASP A 206 -5.15 5.11 24.96
N LEU A 207 -5.06 4.31 23.88
CA LEU A 207 -6.11 3.36 23.53
C LEU A 207 -6.10 2.12 24.45
N ASN A 208 -4.91 1.70 24.87
CA ASN A 208 -4.61 0.41 25.51
C ASN A 208 -4.10 0.59 26.95
#